data_AF-A0AAX4HNA3-F1
#
_entry.id   AF-A0AAX4HNA3-F1
#
_cell.length_a   1.000
_cell.length_b   1.000
_cell.length_c   1.000
_cell.angle_alpha   90.00
_cell.angle_beta   90.00
_cell.angle_gamma   90.00
#
_symmetry.space_group_name_H-M   'P 1'
#
loop_
_entity.id
_entity.type
_entity.pdbx_description
1 polymer ?
#
loop_
_entity_poly.entity_id
_entity_poly.type
_entity_poly.pdbx_seq_one_letter_code
_entity_poly.pdbx_strand_id
1 'polypeptide(L)'
;MRLLLIVPFIILASCAHEEKKKTPADEPSNPATVAGTRYTTLEFSKGKSELTTASKENLKNFLAKSHQTKKAIGDIRILAWADTEYPNDKKDVPKSQVILASERAQEIRDYLEVELREVNDIDAYNMAKRPDLLSKMFRSDEYDVKKAFETTGTTATRLPDGSVSYTKASKAIVIIDYEGTEDNLK
;
A
#
# COMPACT_ATOMS: atom_id res chain seq x y z
N MET A 1 79.09 -14.59 7.05
CA MET A 1 78.50 -14.41 8.39
C MET A 1 77.03 -14.08 8.20
N ARG A 2 76.14 -14.84 8.86
CA ARG A 2 74.68 -14.76 8.74
C ARG A 2 74.11 -13.41 9.20
N LEU A 3 72.81 -13.22 8.94
CA LEU A 3 71.85 -12.45 9.75
C LEU A 3 71.84 -10.92 9.52
N LEU A 4 70.72 -10.19 9.47
CA LEU A 4 69.31 -10.50 9.72
C LEU A 4 68.51 -9.37 9.03
N LEU A 5 67.59 -9.71 8.13
CA LEU A 5 66.59 -8.78 7.57
C LEU A 5 65.57 -8.43 8.66
N ILE A 6 65.50 -7.17 9.08
CA ILE A 6 64.47 -6.67 10.00
C ILE A 6 63.41 -5.96 9.16
N VAL A 7 62.30 -6.64 8.90
CA VAL A 7 61.09 -6.07 8.31
C VAL A 7 60.25 -5.51 9.47
N PRO A 8 59.83 -4.23 9.43
CA PRO A 8 58.91 -3.70 10.43
C PRO A 8 57.50 -4.28 10.22
N PHE A 9 57.03 -5.01 11.23
CA PHE A 9 55.70 -5.58 11.34
C PHE A 9 54.71 -4.47 11.75
N ILE A 10 53.96 -3.92 10.80
CA ILE A 10 52.87 -2.97 11.06
C ILE A 10 51.67 -3.78 11.55
N ILE A 11 51.41 -3.74 12.86
CA ILE A 11 50.18 -4.29 13.46
C ILE A 11 49.07 -3.27 13.18
N LEU A 12 48.33 -3.47 12.09
CA LEU A 12 47.02 -2.84 11.94
C LEU A 12 46.08 -3.54 12.93
N ALA A 13 45.72 -2.83 13.99
CA ALA A 13 44.63 -3.18 14.88
C ALA A 13 43.33 -3.23 14.06
N SER A 14 42.96 -4.43 13.64
CA SER A 14 41.64 -4.72 13.07
C SER A 14 40.64 -4.62 14.22
N CYS A 15 40.03 -3.45 14.38
CA CYS A 15 38.75 -3.36 15.04
C CYS A 15 37.79 -4.23 14.20
N ALA A 16 37.40 -5.37 14.78
CA ALA A 16 36.34 -6.21 14.28
C ALA A 16 35.06 -5.34 14.21
N HIS A 17 34.85 -4.76 13.04
CA HIS A 17 33.59 -4.15 12.66
C HIS A 17 32.63 -5.31 12.47
N GLU A 18 31.77 -5.51 13.46
CA GLU A 18 30.63 -6.40 13.36
C GLU A 18 29.75 -5.86 12.21
N GLU A 19 29.94 -6.42 11.02
CA GLU A 19 29.06 -6.20 9.87
C GLU A 19 27.67 -6.64 10.30
N LYS A 20 26.86 -5.67 10.73
CA LYS A 20 25.41 -5.80 10.68
C LYS A 20 25.10 -6.23 9.25
N LYS A 21 24.71 -7.49 9.08
CA LYS A 21 24.05 -7.98 7.87
C LYS A 21 23.08 -6.89 7.44
N LYS A 22 23.38 -6.24 6.32
CA LYS A 22 22.42 -5.40 5.62
C LYS A 22 21.24 -6.32 5.33
N THR A 23 20.18 -6.17 6.11
CA THR A 23 18.83 -6.54 5.69
C THR A 23 18.69 -6.00 4.27
N PRO A 24 18.27 -6.82 3.29
CA PRO A 24 18.00 -6.32 1.96
C PRO A 24 17.09 -5.12 2.11
N ALA A 25 17.55 -3.96 1.64
CA ALA A 25 16.70 -2.81 1.43
C ALA A 25 15.50 -3.33 0.64
N ASP A 26 14.30 -3.05 1.15
CA ASP A 26 13.04 -3.34 0.49
C ASP A 26 13.17 -3.02 -1.00
N GLU A 27 13.26 -4.06 -1.84
CA GLU A 27 13.01 -3.88 -3.26
C GLU A 27 11.63 -3.22 -3.36
N PRO A 28 11.44 -2.21 -4.23
CA PRO A 28 10.13 -1.65 -4.45
C PRO A 28 9.25 -2.79 -4.94
N SER A 29 8.40 -3.31 -4.06
CA SER A 29 7.53 -4.44 -4.33
C SER A 29 6.72 -4.17 -5.60
N ASN A 30 6.62 -5.17 -6.48
CA ASN A 30 5.72 -5.07 -7.64
C ASN A 30 4.32 -4.68 -7.16
N PRO A 31 3.57 -3.87 -7.94
CA PRO A 31 2.18 -3.57 -7.62
C PRO A 31 1.49 -4.90 -7.35
N ALA A 32 0.93 -5.03 -6.16
CA ALA A 32 0.25 -6.25 -5.82
C ALA A 32 -0.92 -6.42 -6.81
N THR A 33 -1.09 -7.63 -7.31
CA THR A 33 -2.10 -7.94 -8.33
C THR A 33 -2.97 -9.05 -7.79
N VAL A 34 -4.29 -8.85 -7.77
CA VAL A 34 -5.22 -9.97 -7.54
C VAL A 34 -6.25 -10.01 -8.66
N ALA A 35 -6.46 -11.19 -9.23
CA ALA A 35 -7.38 -11.40 -10.35
C ALA A 35 -7.14 -10.43 -11.54
N GLY A 36 -5.89 -10.02 -11.78
CA GLY A 36 -5.53 -9.05 -12.83
C GLY A 36 -5.66 -7.58 -12.42
N THR A 37 -6.33 -7.28 -11.31
CA THR A 37 -6.48 -5.93 -10.75
C THR A 37 -5.20 -5.50 -10.04
N ARG A 38 -4.64 -4.35 -10.42
CA ARG A 38 -3.46 -3.77 -9.79
C ARG A 38 -3.83 -2.86 -8.64
N TYR A 39 -3.18 -3.04 -7.50
CA TYR A 39 -3.41 -2.21 -6.33
C TYR A 39 -2.14 -1.94 -5.53
N THR A 40 -2.21 -0.92 -4.69
CA THR A 40 -1.26 -0.70 -3.61
C THR A 40 -1.98 -0.42 -2.30
N THR A 41 -1.32 -0.69 -1.18
CA THR A 41 -1.83 -0.42 0.17
C THR A 41 -1.03 0.70 0.80
N LEU A 42 -1.74 1.66 1.39
CA LEU A 42 -1.18 2.81 2.08
C LEU A 42 -1.48 2.69 3.58
N GLU A 43 -0.52 3.10 4.41
CA GLU A 43 -0.65 3.07 5.86
C GLU A 43 -0.67 4.47 6.43
N PHE A 44 -1.60 4.68 7.36
CA PHE A 44 -1.77 5.92 8.11
C PHE A 44 -1.38 5.74 9.56
N SER A 45 -0.79 6.79 10.13
CA SER A 45 -0.67 6.88 11.58
C SER A 45 -2.06 6.90 12.22
N LYS A 46 -2.20 6.26 13.38
CA LYS A 46 -3.45 6.23 14.13
C LYS A 46 -3.98 7.64 14.38
N GLY A 47 -5.25 7.87 14.07
CA GLY A 47 -5.94 9.16 14.23
C GLY A 47 -5.49 10.24 13.25
N LYS A 48 -4.71 9.89 12.22
CA LYS A 48 -4.20 10.80 11.20
C LYS A 48 -4.74 10.45 9.82
N SER A 49 -4.96 11.48 9.01
CA SER A 49 -5.35 11.39 7.60
C SER A 49 -4.22 11.72 6.65
N GLU A 50 -3.14 12.34 7.12
CA GLU A 50 -1.97 12.70 6.30
C GLU A 50 -1.23 11.46 5.79
N LEU A 51 -0.86 11.48 4.51
CA LEU A 51 -0.01 10.44 3.94
C LEU A 51 1.40 10.52 4.52
N THR A 52 1.87 9.40 5.06
CA THR A 52 3.26 9.25 5.53
C THR A 52 4.23 9.34 4.36
N THR A 53 5.48 9.73 4.61
CA THR A 53 6.54 9.77 3.58
C THR A 53 6.65 8.42 2.85
N ALA A 54 6.61 7.31 3.59
CA ALA A 54 6.64 5.96 3.03
C ALA A 54 5.41 5.67 2.14
N SER A 55 4.21 6.11 2.55
CA SER A 55 3.01 5.93 1.72
C SER A 55 3.02 6.78 0.46
N LYS A 56 3.53 8.03 0.52
CA LYS A 56 3.73 8.86 -0.68
C LYS A 56 4.71 8.22 -1.65
N GLU A 57 5.84 7.72 -1.15
CA GLU A 57 6.82 7.03 -1.97
C GLU A 57 6.27 5.74 -2.58
N ASN A 58 5.54 4.93 -1.79
CA ASN A 58 4.88 3.73 -2.29
C ASN A 58 3.86 4.06 -3.40
N LEU A 59 3.01 5.08 -3.19
CA LEU A 59 2.03 5.50 -4.18
C LEU A 59 2.72 6.00 -5.46
N LYS A 60 3.77 6.83 -5.34
CA LYS A 60 4.56 7.29 -6.48
C LYS A 60 5.17 6.13 -7.28
N ASN A 61 5.76 5.15 -6.60
CA ASN A 61 6.34 3.97 -7.24
C ASN A 61 5.25 3.12 -7.93
N PHE A 62 4.09 2.99 -7.30
CA PHE A 62 2.93 2.29 -7.87
C PHE A 62 2.44 2.96 -9.16
N LEU A 63 2.33 4.29 -9.18
CA LEU A 63 1.97 5.06 -10.38
C LEU A 63 3.01 4.91 -11.48
N ALA A 64 4.30 5.06 -11.16
CA ALA A 64 5.38 4.90 -12.13
C ALA A 64 5.35 3.53 -12.81
N LYS A 65 5.14 2.45 -12.05
CA LYS A 65 4.98 1.09 -12.58
C LYS A 65 3.70 0.90 -13.39
N SER A 66 2.65 1.66 -13.08
CA SER A 66 1.40 1.63 -13.83
C SER A 66 1.55 2.29 -15.19
N HIS A 67 2.26 3.42 -15.29
CA HIS A 67 2.59 4.07 -16.56
C HIS A 67 3.50 3.22 -17.47
N GLN A 68 4.38 2.40 -16.89
CA GLN A 68 5.24 1.49 -17.67
C GLN A 68 4.46 0.46 -18.50
N THR A 69 3.20 0.18 -18.14
CA THR A 69 2.35 -0.75 -18.91
C THR A 69 1.94 -0.20 -20.28
N LYS A 70 2.11 1.11 -20.52
CA LYS A 70 1.66 1.82 -21.73
C LYS A 70 0.16 1.72 -22.00
N LYS A 71 -0.64 1.24 -21.04
CA LYS A 71 -2.10 1.30 -21.07
C LYS A 71 -2.55 2.62 -20.45
N ALA A 72 -3.57 3.25 -21.03
CA ALA A 72 -4.18 4.42 -20.43
C ALA A 72 -4.90 4.02 -19.12
N ILE A 73 -4.75 4.84 -18.08
CA ILE A 73 -5.49 4.69 -16.84
C ILE A 73 -6.89 5.22 -17.10
N GLY A 74 -7.91 4.37 -16.95
CA GLY A 74 -9.30 4.78 -17.07
C GLY A 74 -9.77 5.38 -15.75
N ASP A 75 -9.85 4.51 -14.73
CA ASP A 75 -10.40 4.85 -13.42
C ASP A 75 -9.41 4.54 -12.30
N ILE A 76 -9.45 5.35 -11.25
CA ILE A 76 -8.76 5.08 -9.99
C ILE A 76 -9.77 4.98 -8.86
N ARG A 77 -9.76 3.86 -8.13
CA ARG A 77 -10.64 3.64 -6.97
C ARG A 77 -9.83 3.67 -5.68
N ILE A 78 -10.26 4.48 -4.72
CA ILE A 78 -9.64 4.63 -3.40
C ILE A 78 -10.59 4.05 -2.35
N LEU A 79 -10.11 3.08 -1.57
CA LEU A 79 -10.83 2.49 -0.45
C LEU A 79 -10.12 2.86 0.84
N ALA A 80 -10.70 3.71 1.68
CA ALA A 80 -10.05 4.13 2.93
C ALA A 80 -10.80 3.66 4.17
N TRP A 81 -10.06 3.07 5.12
CA TRP A 81 -10.55 2.67 6.43
C TRP A 81 -10.11 3.67 7.52
N ALA A 82 -10.91 3.72 8.60
CA ALA A 82 -10.56 4.44 9.81
C ALA A 82 -9.57 3.63 10.67
N ASP A 83 -9.31 4.06 11.91
CA ASP A 83 -8.46 3.28 12.85
C ASP A 83 -9.12 1.99 13.35
N THR A 84 -10.40 1.82 13.02
CA THR A 84 -11.19 0.63 13.32
C THR A 84 -11.73 0.08 12.01
N GLU A 85 -11.60 -1.24 11.85
CA GLU A 85 -12.16 -1.93 10.70
C GLU A 85 -13.68 -2.07 10.87
N TYR A 86 -14.39 -1.89 9.76
CA TYR A 86 -15.83 -2.11 9.67
C TYR A 86 -16.11 -3.29 8.70
N PRO A 87 -17.10 -4.15 8.97
CA PRO A 87 -17.95 -4.17 10.16
C PRO A 87 -17.20 -4.60 11.43
N ASN A 88 -17.46 -3.91 12.54
CA ASN A 88 -17.25 -4.49 13.86
C ASN A 88 -18.58 -5.10 14.29
N ASP A 89 -18.55 -6.30 14.83
CA ASP A 89 -19.71 -7.20 14.89
C ASP A 89 -20.83 -6.70 15.81
N LYS A 90 -20.68 -5.54 16.48
CA LYS A 90 -21.53 -5.17 17.62
C LYS A 90 -21.85 -3.68 17.79
N LYS A 91 -21.34 -2.74 16.97
CA LYS A 91 -21.62 -1.30 17.15
C LYS A 91 -21.65 -0.51 15.84
N ASP A 92 -22.51 0.50 15.81
CA ASP A 92 -22.42 1.57 14.82
C ASP A 92 -21.04 2.24 14.92
N VAL A 93 -20.48 2.56 13.76
CA VAL A 93 -19.18 3.24 13.67
C VAL A 93 -19.31 4.66 14.19
N PRO A 94 -18.47 5.11 15.14
CA PRO A 94 -18.48 6.48 15.61
C PRO A 94 -18.33 7.47 14.44
N LYS A 95 -19.06 8.59 14.48
CA LYS A 95 -18.97 9.62 13.43
C LYS A 95 -17.53 10.08 13.17
N SER A 96 -16.69 10.12 14.21
CA SER A 96 -15.26 10.46 14.08
C SER A 96 -14.47 9.47 13.23
N GLN A 97 -14.80 8.17 13.29
CA GLN A 97 -14.17 7.16 12.45
C GLN A 97 -14.64 7.28 10.99
N VAL A 98 -15.93 7.58 10.78
CA VAL A 98 -16.46 7.89 9.44
C VAL A 98 -15.74 9.11 8.85
N ILE A 99 -15.60 10.19 9.62
CA ILE A 99 -14.87 11.39 9.17
C ILE A 99 -13.42 11.06 8.82
N LEU A 100 -12.70 10.36 9.71
CA LEU A 100 -11.30 10.00 9.51
C LEU A 100 -11.07 9.18 8.23
N ALA A 101 -11.94 8.19 7.95
CA ALA A 101 -11.86 7.43 6.70
C ALA A 101 -12.10 8.30 5.47
N SER A 102 -13.04 9.25 5.55
CA SER A 102 -13.28 10.23 4.47
C SER A 102 -12.10 11.15 4.24
N GLU A 103 -11.49 11.68 5.31
CA GLU A 103 -10.31 12.55 5.22
C GLU A 103 -9.10 11.82 4.62
N ARG A 104 -8.90 10.54 4.96
CA ARG A 104 -7.86 9.70 4.34
C ARG A 104 -8.08 9.50 2.84
N ALA A 105 -9.31 9.20 2.44
CA ALA A 105 -9.63 9.05 1.03
C ALA A 105 -9.40 10.35 0.26
N GLN A 106 -9.76 11.49 0.88
CA GLN A 106 -9.57 12.82 0.29
C GLN A 106 -8.07 13.15 0.14
N GLU A 107 -7.25 12.92 1.17
CA GLU A 107 -5.79 13.16 1.09
C GLU A 107 -5.14 12.37 -0.07
N ILE A 108 -5.55 11.11 -0.26
CA ILE A 108 -5.06 10.30 -1.38
C ILE A 108 -5.53 10.87 -2.71
N ARG A 109 -6.80 11.24 -2.81
CA ARG A 109 -7.37 11.84 -4.03
C ARG A 109 -6.64 13.12 -4.40
N ASP A 110 -6.46 14.03 -3.45
CA ASP A 110 -5.74 15.29 -3.66
C ASP A 110 -4.30 15.05 -4.12
N TYR A 111 -3.61 14.07 -3.51
CA TYR A 111 -2.27 13.68 -3.95
C TYR A 111 -2.26 13.16 -5.39
N LEU A 112 -3.23 12.30 -5.74
CA LEU A 112 -3.33 11.72 -7.09
C LEU A 112 -3.69 12.77 -8.14
N GLU A 113 -4.58 13.72 -7.84
CA GLU A 113 -4.94 14.81 -8.78
C GLU A 113 -3.73 15.71 -9.11
N VAL A 114 -2.82 15.90 -8.15
CA VAL A 114 -1.58 16.67 -8.37
C VAL A 114 -0.58 15.89 -9.25
N GLU A 115 -0.41 14.59 -8.98
CA GLU A 115 0.55 13.74 -9.70
C GLU A 115 0.05 13.30 -11.08
N LEU A 116 -1.25 13.05 -11.21
CA LEU A 116 -1.91 12.52 -12.40
C LEU A 116 -2.82 13.58 -13.00
N ARG A 117 -2.22 14.49 -13.78
CA ARG A 117 -2.93 15.58 -14.45
C ARG A 117 -3.95 15.13 -15.51
N GLU A 118 -3.96 13.85 -15.87
CA GLU A 118 -4.67 13.30 -17.03
C GLU A 118 -5.69 12.19 -16.67
N VAL A 119 -5.93 11.92 -15.38
CA VAL A 119 -6.90 10.88 -15.00
C VAL A 119 -8.32 11.44 -15.07
N ASN A 120 -9.19 10.73 -15.77
CA ASN A 120 -10.56 11.15 -16.05
C ASN A 120 -11.48 10.95 -14.85
N ASP A 121 -11.26 9.90 -14.04
CA ASP A 121 -12.09 9.62 -12.87
C ASP A 121 -11.27 9.08 -11.68
N ILE A 122 -11.48 9.68 -10.50
CA ILE A 122 -10.91 9.24 -9.22
C ILE A 122 -12.04 9.14 -8.20
N ASP A 123 -12.46 7.90 -7.96
CA ASP A 123 -13.49 7.60 -6.99
C ASP A 123 -12.93 7.36 -5.59
N ALA A 124 -13.54 7.99 -4.60
CA ALA A 124 -13.16 7.87 -3.19
C ALA A 124 -14.28 7.22 -2.36
N TYR A 125 -13.97 6.06 -1.78
CA TYR A 125 -14.90 5.27 -0.99
C TYR A 125 -14.51 5.21 0.49
N ASN A 126 -15.45 5.60 1.34
CA ASN A 126 -15.32 5.54 2.78
C ASN A 126 -15.73 4.15 3.29
N MET A 127 -14.75 3.33 3.67
CA MET A 127 -14.96 1.95 4.10
C MET A 127 -15.40 1.83 5.56
N ALA A 128 -15.47 2.94 6.28
CA ALA A 128 -16.10 3.02 7.59
C ALA A 128 -17.63 3.17 7.48
N LYS A 129 -18.17 3.38 6.26
CA LYS A 129 -19.60 3.33 5.96
C LYS A 129 -20.00 1.92 5.48
N ARG A 130 -21.29 1.60 5.63
CA ARG A 130 -21.90 0.26 5.47
C ARG A 130 -21.64 -0.44 4.10
N PRO A 131 -21.88 -1.78 4.02
CA PRO A 131 -21.51 -2.64 2.88
C PRO A 131 -22.15 -2.26 1.53
N ASP A 132 -23.20 -1.45 1.53
CA ASP A 132 -23.84 -0.96 0.30
C ASP A 132 -22.85 -0.21 -0.61
N LEU A 133 -21.77 0.36 -0.07
CA LEU A 133 -20.72 0.98 -0.88
C LEU A 133 -19.85 -0.05 -1.63
N LEU A 134 -19.49 -1.16 -0.98
CA LEU A 134 -18.77 -2.26 -1.65
C LEU A 134 -19.62 -2.88 -2.75
N SER A 135 -20.90 -3.04 -2.50
CA SER A 135 -21.86 -3.60 -3.45
C SER A 135 -22.06 -2.70 -4.69
N LYS A 136 -21.85 -1.40 -4.53
CA LYS A 136 -21.87 -0.42 -5.64
C LYS A 136 -20.55 -0.37 -6.40
N MET A 137 -19.43 -0.52 -5.71
CA MET A 137 -18.09 -0.54 -6.28
C MET A 137 -17.84 -1.79 -7.13
N PHE A 138 -18.32 -2.94 -6.68
CA PHE A 138 -18.19 -4.23 -7.36
C PHE A 138 -19.56 -4.63 -7.90
N ARG A 139 -19.95 -4.07 -9.06
CA ARG A 139 -21.16 -4.54 -9.78
C ARG A 139 -20.97 -6.02 -10.16
N SER A 140 -22.09 -6.69 -10.42
CA SER A 140 -22.41 -8.13 -10.26
C SER A 140 -21.45 -9.22 -10.75
N ASP A 141 -20.31 -8.91 -11.37
CA ASP A 141 -19.53 -9.89 -12.15
C ASP A 141 -18.08 -10.02 -11.63
N GLU A 142 -17.63 -9.12 -10.75
CA GLU A 142 -16.27 -9.10 -10.17
C GLU A 142 -16.14 -9.93 -8.86
N TYR A 143 -16.71 -11.14 -8.84
CA TYR A 143 -16.69 -12.01 -7.65
C TYR A 143 -15.26 -12.31 -7.16
N ASP A 144 -14.33 -12.56 -8.08
CA ASP A 144 -12.95 -12.89 -7.75
C ASP A 144 -12.18 -11.69 -7.19
N VAL A 145 -12.46 -10.48 -7.67
CA VAL A 145 -11.86 -9.24 -7.18
C VAL A 145 -12.38 -8.93 -5.78
N LYS A 146 -13.69 -9.06 -5.56
CA LYS A 146 -14.28 -8.89 -4.22
C LYS A 146 -13.70 -9.89 -3.22
N LYS A 147 -13.67 -11.19 -3.57
CA LYS A 147 -13.13 -12.25 -2.70
C LYS A 147 -11.64 -12.04 -2.46
N ALA A 148 -10.90 -11.67 -3.49
CA ALA A 148 -9.52 -11.26 -3.38
C ALA A 148 -9.35 -10.15 -2.35
N PHE A 149 -10.07 -9.02 -2.47
CA PHE A 149 -9.95 -7.87 -1.56
C PHE A 149 -10.47 -8.11 -0.14
N GLU A 150 -11.48 -8.96 0.02
CA GLU A 150 -11.86 -9.50 1.33
C GLU A 150 -10.68 -10.27 1.93
N THR A 151 -10.00 -11.09 1.12
CA THR A 151 -8.78 -11.81 1.50
C THR A 151 -7.54 -10.90 1.58
N THR A 152 -7.45 -9.78 0.87
CA THR A 152 -6.28 -8.89 0.93
C THR A 152 -6.23 -8.10 2.24
N GLY A 153 -7.35 -8.02 2.98
CA GLY A 153 -7.32 -7.69 4.41
C GLY A 153 -6.39 -8.62 5.19
N THR A 154 -6.24 -9.86 4.74
CA THR A 154 -5.30 -10.84 5.27
C THR A 154 -3.88 -10.69 4.72
N THR A 155 -3.50 -9.52 4.17
CA THR A 155 -2.09 -9.25 3.90
C THR A 155 -1.42 -8.92 5.23
N ALA A 156 -0.67 -9.90 5.72
CA ALA A 156 0.14 -9.87 6.92
C ALA A 156 1.02 -8.59 7.03
N THR A 157 0.62 -7.60 7.84
CA THR A 157 1.57 -6.57 8.29
C THR A 157 2.34 -7.13 9.48
N ARG A 158 3.67 -7.28 9.35
CA ARG A 158 4.51 -7.68 10.47
C ARG A 158 4.63 -6.50 11.45
N LEU A 159 4.09 -6.67 12.66
CA LEU A 159 4.20 -5.70 13.73
C LEU A 159 5.64 -5.65 14.29
N PRO A 160 6.05 -4.55 14.97
CA PRO A 160 7.39 -4.41 15.54
C PRO A 160 7.79 -5.51 16.55
N ASP A 161 6.80 -6.18 17.15
CA ASP A 161 6.99 -7.33 18.05
C ASP A 161 7.15 -8.67 17.32
N GLY A 162 7.11 -8.66 15.97
CA GLY A 162 7.23 -9.84 15.12
C GLY A 162 5.92 -10.59 14.88
N SER A 163 4.79 -10.15 15.47
CA SER A 163 3.47 -10.69 15.18
C SER A 163 2.94 -10.19 13.82
N VAL A 164 1.86 -10.79 13.32
CA VAL A 164 1.30 -10.48 12.01
C VAL A 164 -0.12 -9.97 12.17
N SER A 165 -0.37 -8.75 11.69
CA SER A 165 -1.68 -8.10 11.69
C SER A 165 -2.34 -8.23 10.32
N TYR A 166 -3.58 -8.69 10.33
CA TYR A 166 -4.44 -8.84 9.15
C TYR A 166 -5.53 -7.75 9.10
N THR A 167 -5.23 -6.56 9.63
CA THR A 167 -6.24 -5.51 9.79
C THR A 167 -6.21 -4.54 8.61
N LYS A 168 -7.40 -4.11 8.18
CA LYS A 168 -7.58 -2.94 7.29
C LYS A 168 -7.63 -1.62 8.06
N ALA A 169 -7.68 -1.69 9.39
CA ALA A 169 -7.55 -0.53 10.26
C ALA A 169 -6.30 0.30 9.92
N SER A 170 -6.48 1.61 9.86
CA SER A 170 -5.46 2.61 9.52
C SER A 170 -4.85 2.45 8.13
N LYS A 171 -5.58 1.85 7.17
CA LYS A 171 -5.10 1.66 5.82
C LYS A 171 -6.02 2.25 4.77
N ALA A 172 -5.46 2.42 3.58
CA ALA A 172 -6.23 2.55 2.36
C ALA A 172 -5.68 1.66 1.25
N ILE A 173 -6.52 1.35 0.28
CA ILE A 173 -6.15 0.65 -0.94
C ILE A 173 -6.42 1.59 -2.10
N VAL A 174 -5.45 1.67 -3.03
CA VAL A 174 -5.61 2.38 -4.30
C VAL A 174 -5.57 1.35 -5.42
N ILE A 175 -6.58 1.37 -6.28
CA ILE A 175 -6.75 0.46 -7.41
C ILE A 175 -6.67 1.28 -8.69
N ILE A 176 -6.01 0.74 -9.71
CA ILE A 176 -5.98 1.32 -11.06
C ILE A 176 -6.63 0.34 -12.02
N ASP A 177 -7.63 0.84 -12.74
CA ASP A 177 -8.26 0.16 -13.86
C ASP A 177 -7.80 0.85 -15.16
N TYR A 178 -7.43 0.06 -16.17
CA TYR A 178 -6.94 0.57 -17.45
C TYR A 178 -8.06 0.63 -18.47
N GLU A 179 -8.07 1.66 -19.32
CA GLU A 179 -9.02 1.77 -20.44
C GLU A 179 -8.95 0.52 -21.34
N GLY A 180 -10.11 0.01 -21.76
CA GLY A 180 -10.20 -1.12 -22.69
C GLY A 180 -9.94 -2.50 -22.07
N THR A 181 -10.11 -2.67 -20.76
CA THR A 181 -10.05 -4.00 -20.11
C THR A 181 -11.38 -4.77 -20.10
N GLU A 182 -12.41 -4.33 -20.84
CA GLU A 182 -13.64 -5.11 -21.05
C GLU A 182 -13.44 -6.41 -21.85
N ASP A 183 -12.25 -6.66 -22.40
CA ASP A 183 -11.98 -7.88 -23.16
C ASP A 183 -11.52 -9.05 -22.26
N ASN A 184 -12.44 -10.00 -22.09
CA ASN A 184 -12.29 -11.43 -21.71
C ASN A 184 -12.82 -11.86 -20.33
N LEU A 185 -14.12 -11.70 -20.09
CA LEU A 185 -14.88 -12.71 -19.34
C LEU A 185 -16.17 -13.04 -20.09
N LYS A 186 -16.09 -14.07 -20.94
CA LYS A 186 -17.24 -14.86 -21.41
C LYS A 186 -17.41 -16.08 -20.53
#